data_AF-A0A372QQR4-F1
#
_entry.id   AF-A0A372QQR4-F1
#
_cell.length_a   1.000
_cell.length_b   1.000
_cell.length_c   1.000
_cell.angle_alpha   90.00
_cell.angle_beta   90.00
_cell.angle_gamma   90.00
#
_symmetry.space_group_name_H-M   'P 1'
#
loop_
_entity.id
_entity.type
_entity.pdbx_description
1 polymer ?
#
loop_
_entity_poly.entity_id
_entity_poly.type
_entity_poly.pdbx_seq_one_letter_code
_entity_poly.pdbx_strand_id
1 'polypeptide(L)' 'MDNKGGDRYTAKKMHKSLLELVRKKELSVKDIPEVKMIKEWIGRYSAFSKKEMSEKALEQNAIEENNFVAR' A
#
# COMPACT_ATOMS: atom_id res chain seq x y z
N MET A 1 -26.39 -0.05 0.73
CA MET A 1 -25.29 0.92 0.49
C MET A 1 -24.26 0.21 -0.37
N ASP A 2 -24.25 0.50 -1.67
CA ASP A 2 -23.27 -0.05 -2.59
C ASP A 2 -21.90 0.54 -2.27
N ASN A 3 -21.10 -0.18 -1.49
CA ASN A 3 -19.66 0.05 -1.39
C ASN A 3 -19.04 -0.39 -2.72
N LYS A 4 -19.25 0.41 -3.78
CA LYS A 4 -18.58 0.26 -5.08
C LYS A 4 -17.09 0.44 -4.83
N GLY A 5 -16.42 -0.71 -4.69
CA GLY A 5 -14.98 -0.89 -4.45
C GLY A 5 -14.16 0.38 -4.57
N GLY A 6 -13.81 0.92 -3.39
CA GLY A 6 -13.10 2.18 -3.19
C GLY A 6 -12.09 2.45 -4.29
N ASP A 7 -12.18 3.65 -4.86
CA ASP A 7 -11.48 4.12 -6.05
C ASP A 7 -10.00 3.72 -6.03
N ARG A 8 -9.69 2.52 -6.57
CA ARG A 8 -8.34 1.96 -6.48
C ARG A 8 -7.42 2.88 -7.26
N TYR A 9 -6.54 3.56 -6.53
CA TYR A 9 -5.58 4.48 -7.11
C TYR A 9 -4.55 3.66 -7.91
N THR A 10 -4.83 3.48 -9.20
CA THR A 10 -4.00 2.64 -10.07
C THR A 10 -2.64 3.28 -10.33
N ALA A 11 -1.64 2.46 -10.69
CA ALA A 11 -0.32 2.97 -11.11
C ALA A 11 -0.39 4.01 -12.24
N LYS A 12 -1.39 3.90 -13.15
CA LYS A 12 -1.62 4.90 -14.20
C LYS A 12 -2.11 6.23 -13.64
N LYS A 13 -3.03 6.20 -12.67
CA LYS A 13 -3.52 7.40 -11.97
C LYS A 13 -2.37 8.07 -11.19
N MET A 14 -1.56 7.29 -10.48
CA MET A 14 -0.33 7.77 -9.82
C MET A 14 0.62 8.47 -10.81
N HIS A 15 0.96 7.81 -11.90
CA HIS A 15 1.90 8.36 -12.88
C HIS A 15 1.36 9.65 -13.52
N LYS A 16 0.06 9.72 -13.80
CA LYS A 16 -0.59 10.96 -14.28
C LYS A 16 -0.45 12.10 -13.28
N SER A 17 -0.65 11.84 -12.00
CA SER A 17 -0.49 12.86 -10.95
C SER A 17 0.96 13.31 -10.81
N LEU A 18 1.94 12.42 -10.95
CA LEU A 18 3.36 12.81 -10.98
C LEU A 18 3.67 13.72 -12.18
N LEU A 19 3.12 13.43 -13.36
CA LEU A 19 3.27 14.28 -14.55
C LEU A 19 2.65 15.67 -14.35
N GLU A 20 1.53 15.78 -13.62
CA GLU A 20 0.95 17.07 -13.26
C GLU A 20 1.88 17.90 -12.36
N LEU A 21 2.61 17.26 -11.44
CA LEU A 21 3.60 17.94 -10.61
C LEU A 21 4.81 18.42 -11.42
N VAL A 22 5.23 17.66 -12.44
CA VAL A 22 6.25 18.12 -13.40
C VAL A 22 5.76 19.33 -14.19
N ARG A 23 4.49 19.35 -14.62
CA ARG A 23 3.89 20.53 -15.28
C ARG A 23 3.91 21.76 -14.37
N LYS A 24 3.67 21.56 -13.08
CA LYS A 24 3.74 22.61 -12.05
C LYS A 24 5.18 22.98 -11.65
N LYS A 25 6.20 22.33 -12.22
CA LYS A 25 7.62 22.48 -11.89
C LYS A 25 7.96 22.15 -10.43
N GLU A 26 7.11 21.35 -9.77
CA GLU A 26 7.34 20.85 -8.41
C GLU A 26 8.23 19.59 -8.41
N LEU A 27 8.36 18.94 -9.57
CA LEU A 27 9.17 17.74 -9.80
C LEU A 27 9.91 17.83 -11.13
N SER A 28 11.04 17.13 -11.23
CA SER A 28 11.73 16.91 -12.51
C SER A 28 11.17 15.67 -13.21
N VAL A 29 11.09 15.71 -14.54
CA VAL A 29 10.71 14.54 -15.34
C VAL A 29 11.67 13.36 -15.15
N LYS A 30 12.94 13.64 -14.83
CA LYS A 30 13.96 12.62 -14.56
C LYS A 30 13.68 11.83 -13.28
N ASP A 31 12.92 12.41 -12.37
CA ASP A 31 12.59 11.81 -11.08
C ASP A 31 11.30 10.99 -11.14
N ILE A 32 10.58 11.00 -12.28
CA ILE A 32 9.37 10.19 -12.45
C ILE A 32 9.73 8.76 -12.84
N PRO A 33 9.36 7.75 -12.02
CA PRO A 33 9.51 6.36 -12.38
C PRO A 33 8.48 5.94 -13.44
N GLU A 34 8.84 4.92 -14.23
CA GLU A 34 7.93 4.32 -15.19
C GLU A 34 6.70 3.70 -14.51
N VAL A 35 5.59 3.62 -15.25
CA VAL A 35 4.36 2.97 -14.78
C VAL A 35 4.60 1.52 -14.34
N LYS A 36 5.52 0.79 -14.98
CA LYS A 36 5.89 -0.58 -14.59
C LYS A 36 6.49 -0.61 -13.18
N MET A 37 7.44 0.29 -12.89
CA MET A 37 8.05 0.39 -11.57
C MET A 37 7.04 0.77 -10.49
N ILE A 38 6.11 1.68 -10.79
CA ILE A 38 5.04 2.06 -9.87
C ILE A 38 4.15 0.84 -9.53
N LYS A 39 3.82 0.00 -10.52
CA LYS A 39 3.08 -1.25 -10.26
C LYS A 39 3.86 -2.20 -9.35
N GLU A 40 5.16 -2.36 -9.60
CA GLU A 40 6.01 -3.20 -8.76
C GLU A 40 6.09 -2.69 -7.32
N TRP A 41 6.18 -1.37 -7.12
CA TRP A 41 6.19 -0.75 -5.79
C TRP A 41 4.89 -0.98 -5.03
N ILE A 42 3.75 -0.78 -5.70
CA ILE A 42 2.43 -1.10 -5.13
C ILE A 42 2.36 -2.58 -4.75
N GLY A 43 2.86 -3.46 -5.61
CA GLY A 43 2.91 -4.90 -5.35
C GLY A 43 3.75 -5.26 -4.13
N ARG A 44 4.98 -4.72 -4.06
CA ARG A 44 5.90 -4.92 -2.93
C ARG A 44 5.31 -4.41 -1.61
N TYR A 45 4.79 -3.20 -1.62
CA TYR A 45 4.16 -2.61 -0.43
C TYR A 45 2.92 -3.40 0.01
N SER A 46 2.08 -3.84 -0.93
CA SER A 46 0.89 -4.64 -0.62
C SER A 46 1.26 -5.99 0.00
N ALA A 47 2.32 -6.63 -0.50
CA ALA A 47 2.82 -7.88 0.06
C ALA A 47 3.40 -7.67 1.48
N PHE A 48 4.19 -6.62 1.66
CA PHE A 48 4.75 -6.26 2.96
C PHE A 48 3.65 -5.97 3.99
N SER A 49 2.67 -5.14 3.64
CA SER A 49 1.55 -4.78 4.51
C SER A 49 0.72 -6.00 4.92
N LYS A 50 0.44 -6.93 4.00
CA LYS A 50 -0.26 -8.18 4.32
C LYS A 50 0.54 -9.05 5.29
N LYS A 51 1.85 -9.15 5.09
CA LYS A 51 2.74 -9.89 5.97
C LYS A 51 2.73 -9.29 7.39
N GLU A 52 2.93 -7.98 7.49
CA GLU A 52 2.92 -7.26 8.77
C GLU A 52 1.60 -7.44 9.52
N MET A 53 0.45 -7.34 8.83
CA MET A 53 -0.85 -7.59 9.46
C MET A 53 -1.01 -9.04 9.94
N SER A 54 -0.51 -10.01 9.16
CA SER A 54 -0.53 -11.42 9.56
C SER A 54 0.33 -11.68 10.80
N GLU A 55 1.50 -11.04 10.90
CA GLU A 55 2.40 -11.17 12.07
C GLU A 55 1.75 -10.56 13.31
N LYS A 56 1.18 -9.35 13.21
CA LYS A 56 0.44 -8.72 14.32
C LYS A 56 -0.76 -9.54 14.78
N ALA A 57 -1.49 -10.14 13.84
CA ALA A 57 -2.61 -11.01 14.17
C ALA A 57 -2.14 -12.27 14.92
N LEU A 58 -1.03 -12.86 14.51
CA LEU A 58 -0.44 -14.02 15.19
C LEU A 58 0.03 -13.68 16.61
N GLU A 59 0.69 -12.53 16.79
CA GLU A 59 1.10 -12.03 18.11
C GLU A 59 -0.10 -11.82 19.04
N GLN A 60 -1.19 -11.22 18.53
CA GLN A 60 -2.43 -11.03 19.31
C GLN A 60 -3.06 -12.36 19.73
N ASN A 61 -3.13 -13.34 18.82
CA ASN A 61 -3.64 -14.67 19.17
C ASN A 61 -2.80 -15.34 20.26
N ALA A 62 -1.47 -15.25 20.19
CA ALA A 62 -0.59 -15.83 21.20
C ALA A 62 -0.72 -15.16 22.59
N ILE A 63 -1.03 -13.85 22.63
CA ILE A 63 -1.30 -13.12 23.88
C ILE A 63 -2.65 -13.55 24.48
N GLU A 64 -3.68 -13.69 23.64
CA GLU A 64 -5.02 -14.11 24.07
C GLU A 64 -5.02 -15.54 24.63
N GLU A 65 -4.31 -16.48 23.99
CA GLU A 65 -4.16 -17.86 24.47
C GLU A 65 -3.45 -17.92 25.83
N ASN A 66 -2.37 -17.15 26.02
CA ASN A 66 -1.65 -17.11 27.30
C ASN A 66 -2.51 -16.54 28.44
N ASN A 67 -3.31 -15.51 28.18
CA ASN A 67 -4.24 -14.95 29.18
C ASN A 67 -5.42 -15.89 29.50
N PHE A 68 -5.81 -16.76 28.59
CA PHE A 68 -6.84 -17.78 28.82
C PHE A 68 -6.31 -18.94 29.69
N VAL A 69 -5.06 -19.36 29.47
CA VAL A 69 -4.43 -20.46 30.23
C VAL A 69 -4.03 -20.06 31.66
N ALA A 70 -3.76 -18.77 31.91
CA ALA A 70 -3.36 -18.27 33.22
C ALA A 70 -4.53 -18.01 34.21
N ARG A 71 -5.75 -18.43 33.88
CA ARG A 71 -6.99 -18.08 34.60
C ARG A 71 -7.68 -19.27 35.24
#